data_AF-A0A2V1NVL1-F1
#
_entry.id   AF-A0A2V1NVL1-F1
#
_cell.length_a   1.000
_cell.length_b   1.000
_cell.length_c   1.000
_cell.angle_alpha   90.00
_cell.angle_beta   90.00
_cell.angle_gamma   90.00
#
_symmetry.space_group_name_H-M   'P 1'
#
loop_
_entity.id
_entity.type
_entity.pdbx_description
1 polymer ?
#
loop_
_entity_poly.entity_id
_entity_poly.type
_entity_poly.pdbx_seq_one_letter_code
_entity_poly.pdbx_strand_id
1 'polypeptide(L)'
;MIKLFGPDRQLLGYEDQEWAVWVSGVNDVLPQPDLITALVTAAEQNAALCGGYDGHPFTPVAYAVVLHHGYAWTQSVEHQAGRDCGMRDCTDCGASDDGVHVSVTRYEVSVLPEGDINRPVYTINVEARGRDCWAVVHHRQCLNTKGEWSWESIPSERGAAWLAEHRFDLNTALTLARQAAPRLVVNGHTATEWLKRTQTDAT
;
A
#
# COMPACT_ATOMS: atom_id res chain seq x y z
N MET A 1 5.37 14.67 20.62
CA MET A 1 4.25 13.75 20.36
C MET A 1 4.84 12.48 19.80
N ILE A 2 4.56 11.32 20.41
CA ILE A 2 5.09 10.04 19.94
C ILE A 2 4.37 9.67 18.64
N LYS A 3 5.14 9.33 17.60
CA LYS A 3 4.60 8.83 16.33
C LYS A 3 4.61 7.31 16.37
N LEU A 4 3.44 6.70 16.53
CA LEU A 4 3.31 5.24 16.59
C LEU A 4 3.32 4.60 15.20
N PHE A 5 2.74 5.26 14.20
CA PHE A 5 2.53 4.69 12.86
C PHE A 5 3.10 5.59 11.75
N GLY A 6 3.30 5.01 10.57
CA GLY A 6 3.87 5.68 9.40
C GLY A 6 5.39 5.48 9.24
N PRO A 7 6.00 6.10 8.20
CA PRO A 7 7.42 5.90 7.88
C PRO A 7 8.37 6.44 8.96
N ASP A 8 7.96 7.48 9.69
CA ASP A 8 8.75 8.08 10.78
C ASP A 8 8.36 7.53 12.16
N ARG A 9 7.87 6.29 12.24
CA ARG A 9 7.43 5.71 13.53
C ARG A 9 8.60 5.55 14.49
N GLN A 10 8.34 5.82 15.75
CA GLN A 10 9.36 5.76 16.80
C GLN A 10 9.55 4.31 17.28
N LEU A 11 10.81 3.91 17.50
CA LEU A 11 11.16 2.68 18.20
C LEU A 11 10.91 2.88 19.70
N LEU A 12 10.02 2.07 20.28
CA LEU A 12 9.59 2.17 21.68
C LEU A 12 10.08 0.99 22.54
N GLY A 13 10.28 -0.17 21.90
CA GLY A 13 10.83 -1.36 22.54
C GLY A 13 12.21 -1.71 22.02
N TYR A 14 12.50 -3.01 22.00
CA TYR A 14 13.79 -3.55 21.57
C TYR A 14 13.63 -4.29 20.24
N GLU A 15 14.54 -4.07 19.30
CA GLU A 15 14.47 -4.68 17.96
C GLU A 15 14.66 -6.20 17.98
N ASP A 16 15.41 -6.71 18.96
CA ASP A 16 15.67 -8.14 19.16
C ASP A 16 14.51 -8.89 19.81
N GLN A 17 13.48 -8.18 20.29
CA GLN A 17 12.26 -8.75 20.82
C GLN A 17 11.18 -8.76 19.74
N GLU A 18 10.84 -9.95 19.27
CA GLU A 18 9.79 -10.13 18.25
C GLU A 18 8.47 -9.54 18.75
N TRP A 19 7.99 -9.93 19.93
CA TRP A 19 6.74 -9.43 20.50
C TRP A 19 6.93 -8.80 21.86
N ALA A 20 6.30 -7.64 22.07
CA ALA A 20 6.21 -6.99 23.36
C ALA A 20 4.93 -6.16 23.50
N VAL A 21 4.64 -5.71 24.72
CA VAL A 21 3.60 -4.71 25.01
C VAL A 21 4.25 -3.52 25.69
N TRP A 22 4.11 -2.33 25.10
CA TRP A 22 4.54 -1.08 25.72
C TRP A 22 3.39 -0.42 26.46
N VAL A 23 3.63 0.00 27.70
CA VAL A 23 2.66 0.69 28.56
C VAL A 23 3.09 2.14 28.75
N SER A 24 2.37 3.07 28.12
CA SER A 24 2.82 4.47 27.96
C SER A 24 2.96 5.26 29.26
N GLY A 25 2.14 4.97 30.27
CA GLY A 25 2.12 5.74 31.52
C GLY A 25 3.32 5.50 32.43
N VAL A 26 3.80 4.25 32.46
CA VAL A 26 5.00 3.84 33.23
C VAL A 26 6.24 3.70 32.36
N ASN A 27 6.07 3.82 31.04
CA ASN A 27 7.10 3.62 30.02
C ASN A 27 7.83 2.27 30.16
N ASP A 28 7.04 1.22 30.37
CA ASP A 28 7.53 -0.15 30.54
C ASP A 28 7.27 -0.98 29.27
N VAL A 29 8.14 -1.96 29.01
CA VAL A 29 8.09 -2.85 27.85
C VAL A 29 8.08 -4.29 28.34
N LEU A 30 6.94 -4.95 28.16
CA LEU A 30 6.70 -6.30 28.63
C LEU A 30 6.94 -7.28 27.48
N PRO A 31 8.01 -8.10 27.48
CA PRO A 31 8.25 -9.07 26.42
C PRO A 31 7.13 -10.13 26.41
N GLN A 32 6.73 -10.57 25.22
CA GLN A 32 5.67 -11.54 25.03
C GLN A 32 6.17 -12.70 24.15
N PRO A 33 5.70 -13.94 24.41
CA PRO A 33 6.16 -15.10 23.66
C PRO A 33 5.63 -15.13 22.23
N ASP A 34 4.49 -14.50 21.96
CA ASP A 34 3.82 -14.50 20.65
C ASP A 34 2.81 -13.34 20.53
N LEU A 35 2.34 -13.10 19.30
CA LEU A 35 1.35 -12.07 18.96
C LEU A 35 0.04 -12.23 19.75
N ILE A 36 -0.44 -13.47 19.94
CA ILE A 36 -1.73 -13.72 20.60
C ILE A 36 -1.65 -13.26 22.04
N THR A 37 -0.58 -13.66 22.74
CA THR A 37 -0.32 -13.27 24.12
C THR A 37 -0.15 -11.75 24.23
N ALA A 38 0.58 -11.12 23.30
CA ALA A 38 0.72 -9.67 23.27
C ALA A 38 -0.61 -8.93 23.09
N LEU A 39 -1.49 -9.39 22.19
CA LEU A 39 -2.82 -8.81 21.99
C LEU A 39 -3.68 -8.95 23.25
N VAL A 40 -3.68 -10.13 23.89
CA VAL A 40 -4.42 -10.38 25.13
C VAL A 40 -3.90 -9.47 26.24
N THR A 41 -2.58 -9.45 26.47
CA THR A 41 -1.96 -8.59 27.49
C THR A 41 -2.25 -7.11 27.24
N ALA A 42 -2.14 -6.61 26.01
CA ALA A 42 -2.45 -5.22 25.71
C ALA A 42 -3.94 -4.89 25.97
N ALA A 43 -4.85 -5.80 25.63
CA ALA A 43 -6.28 -5.62 25.90
C ALA A 43 -6.58 -5.59 27.41
N GLU A 44 -5.99 -6.51 28.19
CA GLU A 44 -6.12 -6.57 29.65
C GLU A 44 -5.58 -5.30 30.32
N GLN A 45 -4.40 -4.84 29.92
CA GLN A 45 -3.80 -3.62 30.44
C GLN A 45 -4.65 -2.39 30.11
N ASN A 46 -5.12 -2.25 28.86
CA ASN A 46 -6.02 -1.15 28.50
C ASN A 46 -7.32 -1.18 29.32
N ALA A 47 -7.90 -2.36 29.54
CA ALA A 47 -9.10 -2.51 30.38
C ALA A 47 -8.85 -2.12 31.84
N ALA A 48 -7.71 -2.51 32.41
CA ALA A 48 -7.32 -2.12 33.77
C ALA A 48 -7.08 -0.60 33.88
N LEU A 49 -6.43 0.00 32.87
CA LEU A 49 -6.10 1.41 32.82
C LEU A 49 -7.33 2.32 32.61
N CYS A 50 -8.42 1.82 32.02
CA CYS A 50 -9.68 2.55 31.89
C CYS A 50 -10.27 2.98 33.24
N GLY A 51 -9.93 2.31 34.35
CA GLY A 51 -10.34 2.72 35.69
C GLY A 51 -9.49 3.84 36.30
N GLY A 52 -8.36 4.19 35.67
CA GLY A 52 -7.50 5.27 36.11
C GLY A 52 -8.14 6.64 35.86
N TYR A 53 -8.06 7.54 36.84
CA TYR A 53 -8.56 8.91 36.73
C TYR A 53 -7.43 9.90 36.99
N ASP A 54 -7.07 10.70 35.98
CA ASP A 54 -6.05 11.76 36.05
C ASP A 54 -6.66 13.17 36.22
N GLY A 55 -7.98 13.25 36.44
CA GLY A 55 -8.72 14.51 36.48
C GLY A 55 -9.39 14.88 35.16
N HIS A 56 -9.18 14.13 34.07
CA HIS A 56 -9.85 14.36 32.80
C HIS A 56 -10.82 13.22 32.44
N PRO A 57 -12.12 13.48 32.23
CA PRO A 57 -13.13 12.44 32.05
C PRO A 57 -13.02 11.68 30.71
N PHE A 58 -12.20 12.16 29.78
CA PHE A 58 -12.08 11.60 28.43
C PHE A 58 -10.64 11.26 28.01
N THR A 59 -9.67 11.40 28.92
CA THR A 59 -8.28 11.08 28.61
C THR A 59 -7.88 9.84 29.42
N PRO A 60 -7.54 8.73 28.75
CA PRO A 60 -7.00 7.60 29.48
C PRO A 60 -5.62 7.95 30.02
N VAL A 61 -5.33 7.50 31.23
CA VAL A 61 -4.08 7.78 31.95
C VAL A 61 -2.87 7.17 31.23
N ALA A 62 -3.09 6.06 30.54
CA ALA A 62 -2.07 5.38 29.76
C ALA A 62 -2.71 4.47 28.70
N TYR A 63 -1.88 4.03 27.76
CA TYR A 63 -2.23 3.06 26.74
C TYR A 63 -1.26 1.88 26.80
N ALA A 64 -1.76 0.68 26.54
CA ALA A 64 -0.96 -0.48 26.22
C ALA A 64 -1.01 -0.74 24.72
N VAL A 65 0.16 -0.83 24.08
CA VAL A 65 0.32 -0.97 22.63
C VAL A 65 1.17 -2.19 22.33
N VAL A 66 0.69 -3.05 21.42
CA VAL A 66 1.48 -4.20 20.93
C VAL A 66 2.64 -3.68 20.08
N LEU A 67 3.82 -4.23 20.33
CA LEU A 67 5.03 -3.98 19.55
C LEU A 67 5.45 -5.23 18.77
N HIS A 68 5.95 -5.01 17.55
CA HIS A 68 6.67 -6.00 16.75
C HIS A 68 8.07 -5.47 16.44
N HIS A 69 9.12 -6.17 16.88
CA HIS A 69 10.51 -5.70 16.78
C HIS A 69 10.69 -4.25 17.28
N GLY A 70 10.10 -3.95 18.43
CA GLY A 70 10.19 -2.63 19.09
C GLY A 70 9.35 -1.50 18.49
N TYR A 71 8.61 -1.72 17.41
CA TYR A 71 7.71 -0.73 16.80
C TYR A 71 6.25 -1.02 17.08
N ALA A 72 5.42 0.02 17.20
CA ALA A 72 3.98 -0.18 17.34
C ALA A 72 3.40 -0.93 16.13
N TRP A 73 2.70 -2.02 16.43
CA TRP A 73 2.27 -2.98 15.44
C TRP A 73 0.82 -2.75 15.00
N THR A 74 0.61 -2.78 13.69
CA THR A 74 -0.64 -3.25 13.10
C THR A 74 -0.28 -4.05 11.85
N GLN A 75 -1.12 -5.03 11.49
CA GLN A 75 -0.91 -5.79 10.26
C GLN A 75 -0.74 -4.88 9.03
N SER A 76 -1.61 -3.89 8.88
CA SER A 76 -1.55 -2.96 7.74
C SER A 76 -0.27 -2.12 7.69
N VAL A 77 0.27 -1.72 8.85
CA VAL A 77 1.51 -0.92 8.92
C VAL A 77 2.73 -1.75 8.57
N GLU A 78 2.77 -3.03 8.96
CA GLU A 78 3.86 -3.91 8.55
C GLU A 78 3.79 -4.24 7.05
N HIS A 79 2.60 -4.46 6.50
CA HIS A 79 2.42 -4.65 5.05
C HIS A 79 2.89 -3.43 4.25
N GLN A 80 2.50 -2.22 4.68
CA GLN A 80 2.94 -0.97 4.04
C GLN A 80 4.46 -0.76 4.12
N ALA A 81 5.10 -1.30 5.16
CA ALA A 81 6.54 -1.24 5.35
C ALA A 81 7.30 -2.38 4.63
N GLY A 82 6.61 -3.34 4.02
CA GLY A 82 7.21 -4.53 3.41
C GLY A 82 7.94 -5.42 4.43
N ARG A 83 7.48 -5.44 5.68
CA ARG A 83 8.08 -6.20 6.79
C ARG A 83 7.23 -7.42 7.13
N ASP A 84 7.82 -8.35 7.86
CA ASP A 84 7.05 -9.43 8.48
C ASP A 84 5.96 -8.84 9.37
N CYS A 85 4.72 -9.23 9.09
CA CYS A 85 3.55 -8.83 9.85
C CYS A 85 3.30 -9.70 11.08
N GLY A 86 4.05 -10.79 11.25
CA GLY A 86 3.93 -11.70 12.37
C GLY A 86 2.81 -12.73 12.24
N MET A 87 2.08 -12.70 11.12
CA MET A 87 0.99 -13.62 10.82
C MET A 87 1.53 -14.75 9.94
N ARG A 88 1.73 -15.93 10.54
CA ARG A 88 2.39 -17.10 9.93
C ARG A 88 1.82 -17.55 8.57
N ASP A 89 0.56 -17.23 8.30
CA ASP A 89 -0.13 -17.59 7.05
C ASP A 89 -0.61 -16.36 6.25
N CYS A 90 0.00 -15.20 6.45
CA CYS A 90 -0.41 -14.00 5.72
C CYS A 90 0.05 -14.07 4.26
N THR A 91 -0.92 -14.21 3.35
CA THR A 91 -0.71 -14.25 1.91
C THR A 91 -0.07 -12.98 1.35
N ASP A 92 -0.28 -11.84 2.02
CA ASP A 92 0.29 -10.55 1.63
C ASP A 92 1.74 -10.40 2.11
N CYS A 93 2.12 -11.07 3.21
CA CYS A 93 3.50 -11.08 3.73
C CYS A 93 4.38 -12.10 2.99
N GLY A 94 3.78 -13.04 2.25
CA GLY A 94 4.40 -13.72 1.10
C GLY A 94 5.76 -14.39 1.33
N ALA A 95 6.13 -14.69 2.57
CA ALA A 95 7.32 -15.47 2.87
C ALA A 95 6.93 -16.96 2.84
N SER A 96 6.79 -17.51 1.63
CA SER A 96 7.07 -18.94 1.48
C SER A 96 8.58 -19.12 1.69
N ASP A 97 8.95 -19.95 2.66
CA ASP A 97 10.34 -20.24 3.08
C ASP A 97 11.11 -21.08 2.04
N ASP A 98 10.69 -21.06 0.77
CA ASP A 98 11.34 -21.71 -0.37
C ASP A 98 12.28 -20.76 -1.14
N GLY A 99 12.39 -19.50 -0.69
CA GLY A 99 13.17 -18.46 -1.36
C GLY A 99 12.54 -17.94 -2.66
N VAL A 100 11.26 -18.27 -2.93
CA VAL A 100 10.53 -17.78 -4.09
C VAL A 100 9.82 -16.48 -3.73
N HIS A 101 10.24 -15.38 -4.35
CA HIS A 101 9.56 -14.09 -4.21
C HIS A 101 8.48 -13.92 -5.27
N VAL A 102 7.23 -13.76 -4.83
CA VAL A 102 6.10 -13.40 -5.70
C VAL A 102 5.76 -11.94 -5.48
N SER A 103 5.70 -11.18 -6.57
CA SER A 103 5.31 -9.77 -6.55
C SER A 103 4.36 -9.47 -7.70
N VAL A 104 3.37 -8.60 -7.48
CA VAL A 104 2.56 -8.06 -8.58
C VAL A 104 3.45 -7.18 -9.46
N THR A 105 3.55 -7.53 -10.74
CA THR A 105 4.36 -6.77 -11.70
C THR A 105 3.53 -5.84 -12.58
N ARG A 106 2.22 -6.06 -12.65
CA ARG A 106 1.29 -5.28 -13.50
C ARG A 106 -0.14 -5.32 -12.98
N TYR A 107 -0.81 -4.17 -13.01
CA TYR A 107 -2.26 -4.06 -12.99
C TYR A 107 -2.80 -3.62 -14.35
N GLU A 108 -3.97 -4.11 -14.73
CA GLU A 108 -4.70 -3.64 -15.91
C GLU A 108 -5.84 -2.71 -15.49
N VAL A 109 -6.00 -1.62 -16.22
CA VAL A 109 -7.10 -0.67 -16.05
C VAL A 109 -7.78 -0.47 -17.40
N SER A 110 -9.04 -0.90 -17.49
CA SER A 110 -9.88 -0.79 -18.69
C SER A 110 -11.30 -0.41 -18.31
N VAL A 111 -11.94 0.38 -19.17
CA VAL A 111 -13.39 0.63 -19.10
C VAL A 111 -14.21 -0.38 -19.91
N LEU A 112 -13.56 -1.11 -20.83
CA LEU A 112 -14.21 -2.13 -21.65
C LEU A 112 -14.31 -3.46 -20.88
N PRO A 113 -15.42 -4.22 -21.03
CA PRO A 113 -15.59 -5.54 -20.44
C PRO A 113 -14.52 -6.53 -20.87
N GLU A 114 -14.34 -7.59 -20.08
CA GLU A 114 -13.28 -8.57 -20.30
C GLU A 114 -13.33 -9.27 -21.66
N GLY A 115 -14.53 -9.52 -22.18
CA GLY A 115 -14.73 -10.16 -23.48
C GLY A 115 -14.67 -9.24 -24.70
N ASP A 116 -14.49 -7.92 -24.55
CA ASP A 116 -14.44 -7.01 -25.70
C ASP A 116 -13.12 -7.19 -26.48
N ILE A 117 -13.21 -7.46 -27.78
CA ILE A 117 -12.04 -7.65 -28.66
C ILE A 117 -11.12 -6.42 -28.72
N ASN A 118 -11.64 -5.23 -28.42
CA ASN A 118 -10.88 -3.97 -28.40
C ASN A 118 -10.34 -3.65 -27.01
N ARG A 119 -10.67 -4.42 -25.97
CA ARG A 119 -10.12 -4.23 -24.62
C ARG A 119 -8.60 -4.06 -24.62
N PRO A 120 -7.80 -4.87 -25.34
CA PRO A 120 -6.34 -4.75 -25.29
C PRO A 120 -5.81 -3.39 -25.75
N VAL A 121 -6.44 -2.75 -26.74
CA VAL A 121 -5.98 -1.44 -27.25
C VAL A 121 -6.42 -0.27 -26.35
N TYR A 122 -7.46 -0.45 -25.55
CA TYR A 122 -7.94 0.54 -24.57
C TYR A 122 -7.45 0.27 -23.13
N THR A 123 -6.62 -0.75 -22.91
CA THR A 123 -6.12 -1.10 -21.58
C THR A 123 -4.87 -0.30 -21.25
N ILE A 124 -4.89 0.38 -20.10
CA ILE A 124 -3.73 1.00 -19.49
C ILE A 124 -3.10 0.01 -18.49
N ASN A 125 -1.79 -0.16 -18.56
CA ASN A 125 -1.04 -0.98 -17.62
C ASN A 125 -0.42 -0.10 -16.53
N VAL A 126 -0.52 -0.52 -15.28
CA VAL A 126 0.27 0.05 -14.18
C VAL A 126 1.36 -0.96 -13.85
N GLU A 127 2.59 -0.68 -14.28
CA GLU A 127 3.69 -1.63 -14.25
C GLU A 127 4.71 -1.30 -13.16
N ALA A 128 5.17 -2.32 -12.45
CA ALA A 128 6.22 -2.19 -11.45
C ALA A 128 7.55 -1.86 -12.12
N ARG A 129 8.32 -0.95 -11.49
CA ARG A 129 9.65 -0.51 -11.94
C ARG A 129 10.71 -0.67 -10.84
N GLY A 130 10.38 -1.41 -9.78
CA GLY A 130 11.23 -1.66 -8.59
C GLY A 130 11.21 -0.49 -7.60
N ARG A 131 11.71 -0.72 -6.38
CA ARG A 131 11.77 0.29 -5.30
C ARG A 131 10.43 1.00 -5.05
N ASP A 132 9.35 0.22 -5.02
CA ASP A 132 7.97 0.70 -4.85
C ASP A 132 7.52 1.76 -5.86
N CYS A 133 8.22 1.86 -6.99
CA CYS A 133 7.90 2.77 -8.07
C CYS A 133 7.09 2.06 -9.15
N TRP A 134 6.05 2.73 -9.61
CA TRP A 134 5.12 2.27 -10.63
C TRP A 134 5.06 3.27 -11.78
N ALA A 135 4.87 2.77 -12.99
CA ALA A 135 4.66 3.57 -14.18
C ALA A 135 3.28 3.28 -14.76
N VAL A 136 2.59 4.32 -15.21
CA VAL A 136 1.32 4.19 -15.95
C VAL A 136 1.65 4.16 -17.44
N VAL A 137 1.36 3.05 -18.12
CA VAL A 137 1.85 2.71 -19.46
C VAL A 137 0.71 2.39 -20.41
N HIS A 138 0.77 2.94 -21.62
CA HIS A 138 -0.09 2.58 -22.75
C HIS A 138 0.74 2.60 -24.03
N HIS A 139 0.73 1.50 -24.79
CA HIS A 139 1.52 1.35 -26.03
C HIS A 139 2.96 1.91 -25.97
N ARG A 140 3.69 1.61 -24.88
CA ARG A 140 5.08 2.05 -24.59
C ARG A 140 5.24 3.54 -24.27
N GLN A 141 4.15 4.27 -24.11
CA GLN A 141 4.15 5.63 -23.59
C GLN A 141 3.89 5.59 -22.08
N CYS A 142 4.52 6.50 -21.33
CA CYS A 142 4.28 6.71 -19.91
C CYS A 142 3.44 7.97 -19.71
N LEU A 143 2.46 7.90 -18.82
CA LEU A 143 1.66 9.04 -18.38
C LEU A 143 2.40 9.82 -17.28
N ASN A 144 2.44 11.15 -17.41
CA ASN A 144 2.95 12.03 -16.36
C ASN A 144 1.82 12.57 -15.45
N THR A 145 2.18 13.31 -14.40
CA THR A 145 1.21 13.94 -13.47
C THR A 145 0.30 14.99 -14.11
N LYS A 146 0.67 15.53 -15.28
CA LYS A 146 -0.13 16.49 -16.04
C LYS A 146 -1.16 15.81 -16.95
N GLY A 147 -1.14 14.48 -17.03
CA GLY A 147 -2.00 13.71 -17.93
C GLY A 147 -1.49 13.65 -19.37
N GLU A 148 -0.22 13.97 -19.60
CA GLU A 148 0.42 13.90 -20.92
C GLU A 148 1.13 12.56 -21.09
N TRP A 149 1.06 12.01 -22.30
CA TRP A 149 1.74 10.77 -22.67
C TRP A 149 3.07 11.09 -23.34
N SER A 150 4.15 10.54 -22.81
CA SER A 150 5.48 10.65 -23.40
C SER A 150 6.02 9.26 -23.72
N TRP A 151 6.79 9.12 -24.81
CA TRP A 151 7.48 7.86 -25.07
C TRP A 151 8.48 7.59 -23.97
N GLU A 152 8.56 6.32 -23.52
CA GLU A 152 9.51 5.96 -22.48
C GLU A 152 10.94 6.27 -22.94
N SER A 153 11.60 7.18 -22.22
CA SER A 153 12.97 7.60 -22.53
C SER A 153 13.92 6.41 -22.43
N ILE A 154 14.88 6.35 -23.36
CA ILE A 154 15.91 5.31 -23.37
C ILE A 154 16.72 5.36 -22.08
N PRO A 155 17.26 4.23 -21.58
CA PRO A 155 17.92 4.19 -20.28
C PRO A 155 19.03 5.25 -20.09
N SER A 156 19.78 5.57 -21.14
CA SER A 156 20.87 6.56 -21.11
C SER A 156 20.40 8.02 -21.04
N GLU A 157 19.16 8.31 -21.42
CA GLU A 157 18.57 9.66 -21.40
C GLU A 157 17.57 9.84 -20.24
N ARG A 158 17.30 8.76 -19.51
CA ARG A 158 16.34 8.71 -18.40
C ARG A 158 16.91 9.38 -17.15
N GLY A 159 16.91 10.71 -17.16
CA GLY A 159 17.35 11.52 -16.03
C GLY A 159 16.39 11.47 -14.84
N ALA A 160 16.87 11.95 -13.68
CA ALA A 160 16.10 12.00 -12.44
C ALA A 160 14.79 12.80 -12.57
N ALA A 161 14.79 13.88 -13.36
CA ALA A 161 13.59 14.67 -13.62
C ALA A 161 12.50 13.87 -14.35
N TRP A 162 12.89 13.11 -15.38
CA TRP A 162 11.94 12.25 -16.12
C TRP A 162 11.37 11.16 -15.20
N LEU A 163 12.21 10.55 -14.36
CA LEU A 163 11.77 9.55 -13.38
C LEU A 163 10.77 10.15 -12.39
N ALA A 164 11.04 11.33 -11.83
CA ALA A 164 10.14 12.00 -10.89
C ALA A 164 8.77 12.33 -11.52
N GLU A 165 8.73 12.58 -12.82
CA GLU A 165 7.48 12.87 -13.54
C GLU A 165 6.67 11.63 -13.93
N HIS A 166 7.29 10.45 -14.02
CA HIS A 166 6.69 9.22 -14.60
C HIS A 166 6.83 7.98 -13.71
N ARG A 167 7.26 8.15 -12.46
CA ARG A 167 7.36 7.09 -11.46
C ARG A 167 6.62 7.53 -10.21
N PHE A 168 5.67 6.71 -9.79
CA PHE A 168 4.75 7.04 -8.71
C PHE A 168 4.70 5.91 -7.69
N ASP A 169 4.18 6.19 -6.51
CA ASP A 169 3.63 5.14 -5.66
C ASP A 169 2.43 4.46 -6.35
N LEU A 170 2.10 3.24 -5.91
CA LEU A 170 1.04 2.43 -6.52
C LEU A 170 -0.33 3.15 -6.53
N ASN A 171 -0.69 3.83 -5.43
CA ASN A 171 -2.00 4.46 -5.30
C ASN A 171 -2.15 5.64 -6.26
N THR A 172 -1.12 6.47 -6.36
CA THR A 172 -1.05 7.56 -7.33
C THR A 172 -1.12 7.01 -8.77
N ALA A 173 -0.35 5.96 -9.09
CA ALA A 173 -0.36 5.36 -10.41
C ALA A 173 -1.75 4.80 -10.80
N LEU A 174 -2.41 4.07 -9.91
CA LEU A 174 -3.76 3.54 -10.13
C LEU A 174 -4.79 4.67 -10.28
N THR A 175 -4.66 5.75 -9.51
CA THR A 175 -5.54 6.92 -9.62
C THR A 175 -5.41 7.58 -10.99
N LEU A 176 -4.18 7.84 -11.44
CA LEU A 176 -3.90 8.40 -12.76
C LEU A 176 -4.42 7.50 -13.88
N ALA A 177 -4.19 6.19 -13.80
CA ALA A 177 -4.67 5.23 -14.78
C ALA A 177 -6.21 5.22 -14.88
N ARG A 178 -6.92 5.22 -13.74
CA ARG A 178 -8.40 5.28 -13.70
C ARG A 178 -8.94 6.58 -14.28
N GLN A 179 -8.26 7.70 -14.08
CA GLN A 179 -8.64 8.99 -14.67
C GLN A 179 -8.37 9.05 -16.17
N ALA A 180 -7.33 8.37 -16.65
CA ALA A 180 -6.94 8.38 -18.06
C ALA A 180 -7.77 7.39 -18.90
N ALA A 181 -8.09 6.21 -18.36
CA ALA A 181 -8.73 5.12 -19.11
C ALA A 181 -10.01 5.54 -19.88
N PRO A 182 -10.96 6.31 -19.31
CA PRO A 182 -12.17 6.72 -20.04
C PRO A 182 -11.90 7.64 -21.23
N ARG A 183 -10.77 8.37 -21.21
CA ARG A 183 -10.38 9.42 -22.16
C ARG A 183 -9.35 8.95 -23.18
N LEU A 184 -8.88 7.70 -23.06
CA LEU A 184 -7.90 7.13 -23.95
C LEU A 184 -8.45 7.06 -25.38
N VAL A 185 -7.75 7.67 -26.34
CA VAL A 185 -8.19 7.76 -27.74
C VAL A 185 -7.45 6.73 -28.58
N VAL A 186 -8.19 5.85 -29.25
CA VAL A 186 -7.66 4.89 -30.22
C VAL A 186 -8.48 5.01 -31.50
N ASN A 187 -7.80 5.15 -32.64
CA ASN A 187 -8.45 5.33 -33.96
C ASN A 187 -9.52 6.43 -33.97
N GLY A 188 -9.30 7.53 -33.24
CA GLY A 188 -10.22 8.67 -33.17
C GLY A 188 -11.42 8.50 -32.24
N HIS A 189 -11.50 7.41 -31.47
CA HIS A 189 -12.57 7.16 -30.51
C HIS A 189 -12.03 7.04 -29.10
N THR A 190 -12.75 7.61 -28.13
CA THR A 190 -12.46 7.36 -26.72
C THR A 190 -12.97 5.98 -26.31
N ALA A 191 -12.36 5.41 -25.28
CA ALA A 191 -12.81 4.12 -24.72
C ALA A 191 -14.29 4.16 -24.28
N THR A 192 -14.75 5.30 -23.76
CA THR A 192 -16.15 5.49 -23.34
C THR A 192 -17.11 5.59 -24.54
N GLU A 193 -16.70 6.25 -25.63
CA GLU A 193 -17.48 6.27 -26.88
C GLU A 193 -17.60 4.88 -27.48
N TRP A 194 -16.51 4.10 -27.46
CA TRP A 194 -16.52 2.73 -27.93
C TRP A 194 -17.49 1.85 -27.13
N LEU A 195 -17.42 1.91 -25.80
CA LEU A 195 -18.32 1.17 -24.92
C LEU A 195 -19.79 1.45 -25.20
N LYS A 196 -20.15 2.71 -25.47
CA LYS A 196 -21.53 3.09 -25.80
C LYS A 196 -22.00 2.47 -27.13
N ARG A 197 -21.11 2.38 -28.13
CA ARG A 197 -21.43 1.77 -29.42
C ARG A 197 -21.69 0.28 -29.29
N THR A 198 -20.80 -0.45 -28.62
CA THR A 198 -20.93 -1.91 -28.45
C THR A 198 -22.16 -2.30 -27.63
N GLN A 199 -22.60 -1.45 -26.71
CA GLN A 199 -23.86 -1.64 -25.97
C GLN A 199 -25.10 -1.36 -26.83
N THR A 200 -25.01 -0.46 -27.81
CA THR A 200 -26.14 -0.12 -28.69
C THR A 200 -26.37 -1.21 -29.74
N ASP A 201 -25.30 -1.80 -30.28
CA ASP A 201 -25.39 -2.86 -31.30
C ASP A 201 -25.89 -4.22 -30.76
N ALA A 202 -25.99 -4.36 -29.44
CA ALA A 202 -26.48 -5.56 -28.77
C ALA A 202 -28.00 -5.54 -28.46
N THR A 203 -28.73 -4.50 -28.90
CA THR A 203 -30.18 -4.32 -28.71
C THR A 203 -30.90 -4.36 -30.06
#